data_AF-A0A7E6D7T5-F1
#
_entry.id   AF-A0A7E6D7T5-F1
#
_cell.length_a   1.000
_cell.length_b   1.000
_cell.length_c   1.000
_cell.angle_alpha   90.00
_cell.angle_beta   90.00
_cell.angle_gamma   90.00
#
_symmetry.space_group_name_H-M   'P 1'
#
loop_
_entity.id
_entity.type
_entity.pdbx_description
1 polymer ?
#
loop_
_entity_poly.entity_id
_entity_poly.type
_entity_poly.pdbx_seq_one_letter_code
_entity_poly.pdbx_strand_id
1 'polypeptide(L)'
;MAFPVGFGWGATTAAYQVEGGWDADGKGPSVWDTFSHQGGERVFKNQTGDVACGSYTLWEEDLKCIKQLGLTHYRFSLSWSRLLPDGATGFINQKGIDYYNKIIDNLLANRVTPIVALYHFDLPQALEDRGGWLAEATIESFDEYARFCFSTFGDRVKQWITINEPKMFVLMAYEVGTFPPGVPHPGTSGYQAVHNLIKAHVRAWRSYDSLFRKEQKGMVSLALFAGWVEPADPNSVSDQEAAERALAFHLDFFAKPIFVDGDYPEVVKSQVASMSQKQGYPSLRRPQFTEEEKRMIKGTDDFFAVQYYSSRLVKHQENHKGELGILQDAEIETFPDPSWISLDWVYVVPWGIRELLKYIKDTCNNPVIYITENGFPQGDPAPLDDTQRWVYFRQTFQELFKGHMVLSGAFLDLWVSSLLKDGLARTHLSEQLSEPYQNKSAFA
;
A
#
# COMPACT_ATOMS: atom_id res chain seq x y z
N MET A 1 21.45 -14.37 -16.54
CA MET A 1 21.15 -13.11 -15.81
C MET A 1 21.48 -13.38 -14.36
N ALA A 2 22.40 -12.63 -13.77
CA ALA A 2 22.81 -12.82 -12.37
C ALA A 2 22.53 -11.51 -11.63
N PHE A 3 21.64 -11.55 -10.65
CA PHE A 3 21.37 -10.39 -9.80
C PHE A 3 22.59 -10.05 -8.93
N PRO A 4 22.74 -8.80 -8.49
CA PRO A 4 23.85 -8.41 -7.62
C PRO A 4 23.97 -9.29 -6.37
N VAL A 5 25.20 -9.55 -5.95
CA VAL A 5 25.45 -10.22 -4.66
C VAL A 5 24.83 -9.37 -3.55
N GLY A 6 23.98 -9.98 -2.73
CA GLY A 6 23.25 -9.29 -1.66
C GLY A 6 21.89 -8.71 -2.08
N PHE A 7 21.43 -8.94 -3.32
CA PHE A 7 20.07 -8.57 -3.72
C PHE A 7 19.03 -9.25 -2.80
N GLY A 8 18.14 -8.45 -2.22
CA GLY A 8 17.09 -8.94 -1.34
C GLY A 8 15.99 -9.65 -2.10
N TRP A 9 15.86 -10.96 -1.86
CA TRP A 9 14.69 -11.75 -2.24
C TRP A 9 13.80 -11.95 -1.03
N GLY A 10 12.53 -11.53 -1.16
CA GLY A 10 11.57 -11.68 -0.09
C GLY A 10 10.16 -11.98 -0.57
N ALA A 11 9.29 -12.21 0.41
CA ALA A 11 7.86 -12.31 0.24
C ALA A 11 7.17 -11.38 1.23
N THR A 12 5.90 -11.06 1.00
CA THR A 12 5.14 -10.18 1.88
C THR A 12 3.77 -10.72 2.30
N THR A 13 3.29 -10.27 3.46
CA THR A 13 1.92 -10.48 3.96
C THR A 13 1.41 -9.24 4.71
N ALA A 14 0.09 -9.13 4.90
CA ALA A 14 -0.56 -8.15 5.76
C ALA A 14 -1.35 -8.82 6.90
N ALA A 15 -1.36 -8.21 8.07
CA ALA A 15 -1.89 -8.78 9.30
C ALA A 15 -3.34 -9.28 9.16
N TYR A 16 -4.27 -8.42 8.74
CA TYR A 16 -5.67 -8.82 8.56
C TYR A 16 -5.87 -9.92 7.49
N GLN A 17 -4.99 -9.96 6.47
CA GLN A 17 -5.08 -10.93 5.38
C GLN A 17 -4.63 -12.34 5.77
N VAL A 18 -3.77 -12.49 6.78
CA VAL A 18 -3.16 -13.80 7.11
C VAL A 18 -3.33 -14.23 8.56
N GLU A 19 -3.38 -13.31 9.52
CA GLU A 19 -3.29 -13.66 10.94
C GLU A 19 -4.49 -14.47 11.45
N GLY A 20 -5.70 -14.00 11.16
CA GLY A 20 -6.88 -14.43 11.89
C GLY A 20 -6.77 -14.09 13.38
N GLY A 21 -7.44 -14.88 14.24
CA GLY A 21 -7.44 -14.65 15.68
C GLY A 21 -7.89 -13.23 16.00
N TRP A 22 -8.99 -12.81 15.37
CA TRP A 22 -9.40 -11.42 15.27
C TRP A 22 -9.80 -10.79 16.62
N ASP A 23 -10.27 -11.60 17.56
CA ASP A 23 -10.63 -11.26 18.94
C ASP A 23 -9.78 -12.02 19.98
N ALA A 24 -8.73 -12.72 19.53
CA ALA A 24 -7.88 -13.54 20.38
C ALA A 24 -7.01 -12.68 21.31
N ASP A 25 -6.80 -13.18 22.53
CA ASP A 25 -5.86 -12.62 23.51
C ASP A 25 -6.03 -11.11 23.76
N GLY A 26 -7.28 -10.61 23.70
CA GLY A 26 -7.60 -9.22 23.98
C GLY A 26 -7.30 -8.24 22.83
N LYS A 27 -7.09 -8.73 21.60
CA LYS A 27 -7.07 -7.88 20.41
C LYS A 27 -8.39 -7.09 20.29
N GLY A 28 -8.28 -5.79 20.00
CA GLY A 28 -9.45 -4.95 19.70
C GLY A 28 -9.95 -5.13 18.26
N PRO A 29 -11.20 -4.73 17.97
CA PRO A 29 -11.71 -4.76 16.61
C PRO A 29 -10.98 -3.72 15.73
N SER A 30 -10.59 -4.14 14.53
CA SER A 30 -10.20 -3.26 13.44
C SER A 30 -11.42 -2.88 12.60
N VAL A 31 -11.25 -1.89 11.73
CA VAL A 31 -12.29 -1.48 10.77
C VAL A 31 -12.74 -2.62 9.85
N TRP A 32 -11.85 -3.56 9.52
CA TRP A 32 -12.19 -4.71 8.70
C TRP A 32 -13.01 -5.78 9.43
N ASP A 33 -12.78 -5.96 10.73
CA ASP A 33 -13.60 -6.84 11.58
C ASP A 33 -15.06 -6.35 11.54
N THR A 34 -15.27 -5.07 11.88
CA THR A 34 -16.58 -4.42 11.85
C THR A 34 -17.23 -4.50 10.45
N PHE A 35 -16.48 -4.15 9.41
CA PHE A 35 -17.01 -4.09 8.05
C PHE A 35 -17.44 -5.46 7.53
N SER A 36 -16.63 -6.49 7.72
CA SER A 36 -16.92 -7.83 7.22
C SER A 36 -18.02 -8.53 8.02
N HIS A 37 -18.06 -8.37 9.36
CA HIS A 37 -19.12 -8.93 10.21
C HIS A 37 -20.49 -8.33 9.95
N GLN A 38 -20.53 -7.06 9.54
CA GLN A 38 -21.77 -6.39 9.15
C GLN A 38 -22.39 -7.00 7.87
N GLY A 39 -21.62 -7.75 7.06
CA GLY A 39 -22.11 -8.47 5.89
C GLY A 39 -22.65 -7.56 4.78
N GLY A 40 -23.70 -8.00 4.09
CA GLY A 40 -24.38 -7.23 3.04
C GLY A 40 -23.71 -7.31 1.67
N GLU A 41 -23.04 -8.42 1.37
CA GLU A 41 -22.43 -8.74 0.06
C GLU A 41 -21.36 -7.73 -0.40
N ARG A 42 -20.82 -6.96 0.56
CA ARG A 42 -19.70 -6.03 0.35
C ARG A 42 -18.37 -6.76 0.20
N VAL A 43 -18.25 -7.92 0.83
CA VAL A 43 -17.14 -8.88 0.69
C VAL A 43 -17.69 -10.12 -0.03
N PHE A 44 -16.88 -10.74 -0.89
CA PHE A 44 -17.27 -11.91 -1.68
C PHE A 44 -17.82 -13.00 -0.76
N LYS A 45 -19.05 -13.44 -1.03
CA LYS A 45 -19.77 -14.45 -0.25
C LYS A 45 -19.80 -14.15 1.26
N ASN A 46 -19.73 -12.87 1.66
CA ASN A 46 -19.65 -12.42 3.05
C ASN A 46 -18.53 -13.10 3.86
N GLN A 47 -17.39 -13.36 3.22
CA GLN A 47 -16.21 -13.89 3.92
C GLN A 47 -15.65 -12.87 4.92
N THR A 48 -14.92 -13.37 5.91
CA THR A 48 -14.30 -12.57 6.99
C THR A 48 -12.83 -12.93 7.16
N GLY A 49 -12.07 -12.04 7.79
CA GLY A 49 -10.68 -12.26 8.18
C GLY A 49 -10.52 -13.02 9.50
N ASP A 50 -11.60 -13.51 10.11
CA ASP A 50 -11.60 -14.07 11.48
C ASP A 50 -10.56 -15.17 11.69
N VAL A 51 -10.41 -16.01 10.66
CA VAL A 51 -9.42 -17.08 10.61
C VAL A 51 -8.35 -16.78 9.56
N ALA A 52 -8.73 -16.29 8.38
CA ALA A 52 -7.80 -16.05 7.26
C ALA A 52 -6.90 -17.29 6.99
N CYS A 53 -5.57 -17.10 6.95
CA CYS A 53 -4.59 -18.19 6.87
C CYS A 53 -4.32 -18.87 8.23
N GLY A 54 -4.70 -18.21 9.33
CA GLY A 54 -4.50 -18.64 10.70
C GLY A 54 -3.07 -18.41 11.22
N SER A 55 -2.31 -17.49 10.61
CA SER A 55 -0.89 -17.26 10.94
C SER A 55 -0.66 -16.84 12.40
N TYR A 56 -1.66 -16.26 13.07
CA TYR A 56 -1.58 -15.99 14.51
C TYR A 56 -1.30 -17.27 15.32
N THR A 57 -1.94 -18.37 14.92
CA THR A 57 -1.75 -19.70 15.53
C THR A 57 -0.66 -20.51 14.83
N LEU A 58 -0.46 -20.30 13.53
CA LEU A 58 0.32 -21.16 12.64
C LEU A 58 1.60 -20.54 12.10
N TRP A 59 2.13 -19.51 12.76
CA TRP A 59 3.39 -18.85 12.37
C TRP A 59 4.55 -19.83 12.09
N GLU A 60 4.65 -20.93 12.83
CA GLU A 60 5.71 -21.92 12.60
C GLU A 60 5.62 -22.61 11.23
N GLU A 61 4.41 -22.72 10.66
CA GLU A 61 4.22 -23.22 9.29
C GLU A 61 4.67 -22.17 8.26
N ASP A 62 4.32 -20.90 8.46
CA ASP A 62 4.78 -19.80 7.61
C ASP A 62 6.32 -19.74 7.58
N LEU A 63 6.96 -19.91 8.75
CA LEU A 63 8.42 -19.97 8.86
C LEU A 63 9.02 -21.14 8.07
N LYS A 64 8.36 -22.31 8.02
CA LYS A 64 8.83 -23.44 7.20
C LYS A 64 8.83 -23.06 5.72
N CYS A 65 7.77 -22.42 5.23
CA CYS A 65 7.69 -22.00 3.84
C CYS A 65 8.73 -20.92 3.49
N ILE A 66 8.92 -19.92 4.37
CA ILE A 66 9.96 -18.89 4.22
C ILE A 66 11.34 -19.55 4.06
N LYS A 67 11.62 -20.59 4.86
CA LYS A 67 12.88 -21.34 4.79
C LYS A 67 12.99 -22.20 3.53
N GLN A 68 11.91 -22.84 3.10
CA GLN A 68 11.87 -23.64 1.87
C GLN A 68 12.15 -22.79 0.63
N LEU A 69 11.62 -21.57 0.59
CA LEU A 69 11.88 -20.60 -0.48
C LEU A 69 13.30 -19.99 -0.40
N GLY A 70 13.99 -20.14 0.73
CA GLY A 70 15.33 -19.57 0.94
C GLY A 70 15.32 -18.04 0.94
N LEU A 71 14.26 -17.42 1.46
CA LEU A 71 14.12 -15.96 1.46
C LEU A 71 15.22 -15.29 2.29
N THR A 72 15.68 -14.14 1.82
CA THR A 72 16.63 -13.29 2.55
C THR A 72 15.93 -12.24 3.40
N HIS A 73 14.72 -11.85 3.01
CA HIS A 73 13.90 -10.86 3.70
C HIS A 73 12.45 -11.35 3.77
N TYR A 74 11.73 -10.93 4.79
CA TYR A 74 10.28 -11.17 4.90
C TYR A 74 9.58 -9.90 5.35
N ARG A 75 8.59 -9.45 4.57
CA ARG A 75 7.81 -8.26 4.86
C ARG A 75 6.48 -8.64 5.48
N PHE A 76 6.16 -8.13 6.66
CA PHE A 76 4.85 -8.34 7.29
C PHE A 76 4.37 -7.04 7.93
N SER A 77 3.06 -6.91 8.16
CA SER A 77 2.52 -5.78 8.92
C SER A 77 2.22 -6.13 10.37
N LEU A 78 2.28 -5.12 11.23
CA LEU A 78 1.79 -5.20 12.60
C LEU A 78 0.31 -4.82 12.61
N SER A 79 -0.51 -5.56 13.37
CA SER A 79 -1.88 -5.17 13.63
C SER A 79 -1.93 -4.18 14.79
N TRP A 80 -2.28 -2.93 14.47
CA TRP A 80 -2.39 -1.87 15.47
C TRP A 80 -3.40 -2.27 16.56
N SER A 81 -4.58 -2.76 16.17
CA SER A 81 -5.62 -3.21 17.11
C SER A 81 -5.23 -4.45 17.93
N ARG A 82 -4.27 -5.27 17.47
CA ARG A 82 -3.72 -6.37 18.27
C ARG A 82 -2.78 -5.86 19.36
N LEU A 83 -1.94 -4.87 19.04
CA LEU A 83 -0.96 -4.30 19.95
C LEU A 83 -1.59 -3.33 20.96
N LEU A 84 -2.44 -2.44 20.46
CA LEU A 84 -3.13 -1.38 21.18
C LEU A 84 -4.64 -1.49 20.88
N PRO A 85 -5.41 -2.27 21.66
CA PRO A 85 -6.82 -2.59 21.38
C PRO A 85 -7.76 -1.40 21.17
N ASP A 86 -7.55 -0.29 21.86
CA ASP A 86 -8.33 0.95 21.70
C ASP A 86 -7.61 2.00 20.81
N GLY A 87 -6.48 1.62 20.23
CA GLY A 87 -5.61 2.47 19.42
C GLY A 87 -4.61 3.32 20.20
N ALA A 88 -4.65 3.33 21.55
CA ALA A 88 -3.78 4.15 22.39
C ALA A 88 -2.85 3.30 23.28
N THR A 89 -1.76 3.89 23.77
CA THR A 89 -0.79 3.20 24.64
C THR A 89 -1.27 3.06 26.10
N GLY A 90 -2.51 3.44 26.41
CA GLY A 90 -3.10 3.29 27.74
C GLY A 90 -3.34 1.83 28.13
N PHE A 91 -3.59 0.97 27.15
CA PHE A 91 -3.66 -0.47 27.33
C PHE A 91 -2.85 -1.18 26.25
N ILE A 92 -1.77 -1.84 26.68
CA ILE A 92 -0.86 -2.56 25.79
C ILE A 92 -1.14 -4.06 25.91
N ASN A 93 -1.40 -4.71 24.78
CA ASN A 93 -1.60 -6.15 24.75
C ASN A 93 -0.26 -6.89 24.65
N GLN A 94 0.19 -7.44 25.79
CA GLN A 94 1.45 -8.19 25.85
C GLN A 94 1.45 -9.43 24.94
N LYS A 95 0.32 -10.11 24.74
CA LYS A 95 0.25 -11.28 23.85
C LYS A 95 0.43 -10.89 22.38
N GLY A 96 -0.02 -9.69 22.00
CA GLY A 96 0.28 -9.10 20.70
C GLY A 96 1.79 -8.85 20.53
N ILE A 97 2.44 -8.27 21.54
CA ILE A 97 3.90 -8.05 21.54
C ILE A 97 4.65 -9.39 21.43
N ASP A 98 4.27 -10.39 22.25
CA ASP A 98 4.92 -11.69 22.28
C ASP A 98 4.83 -12.40 20.92
N TYR A 99 3.70 -12.28 20.24
CA TYR A 99 3.50 -12.83 18.89
C TYR A 99 4.48 -12.22 17.88
N TYR A 100 4.56 -10.89 17.81
CA TYR A 100 5.47 -10.24 16.86
C TYR A 100 6.95 -10.40 17.23
N ASN A 101 7.29 -10.42 18.53
CA ASN A 101 8.63 -10.79 18.99
C ASN A 101 9.00 -12.20 18.53
N LYS A 102 8.10 -13.17 18.69
CA LYS A 102 8.30 -14.54 18.19
C LYS A 102 8.55 -14.57 16.69
N ILE A 103 7.83 -13.77 15.89
CA ILE A 103 8.08 -13.64 14.45
C ILE A 103 9.48 -13.12 14.17
N ILE A 104 9.82 -11.96 14.75
CA ILE A 104 11.09 -11.27 14.53
C ILE A 104 12.28 -12.14 14.94
N ASP A 105 12.22 -12.76 16.13
CA ASP A 105 13.28 -13.62 16.64
C ASP A 105 13.48 -14.86 15.76
N ASN A 106 12.39 -15.48 15.32
CA ASN A 106 12.46 -16.63 14.43
C ASN A 106 13.04 -16.29 13.05
N LEU A 107 12.65 -15.14 12.47
CA LEU A 107 13.22 -14.68 11.21
C LEU A 107 14.73 -14.46 11.33
N LEU A 108 15.17 -13.72 12.34
CA LEU A 108 16.59 -13.42 12.56
C LEU A 108 17.41 -14.67 12.89
N ALA A 109 16.87 -15.60 13.69
CA ALA A 109 17.51 -16.88 13.97
C ALA A 109 17.73 -17.73 12.70
N ASN A 110 16.91 -17.52 11.67
CA ASN A 110 17.04 -18.16 10.37
C ASN A 110 17.69 -17.27 9.30
N ARG A 111 18.33 -16.16 9.71
CA ARG A 111 19.03 -15.19 8.83
C ARG A 111 18.12 -14.55 7.78
N VAL A 112 16.85 -14.36 8.13
CA VAL A 112 15.87 -13.62 7.32
C VAL A 112 15.69 -12.25 7.96
N THR A 113 15.90 -11.19 7.17
CA THR A 113 15.74 -9.80 7.65
C THR A 113 14.25 -9.41 7.66
N PRO A 114 13.69 -8.98 8.80
CA PRO A 114 12.32 -8.49 8.86
C PRO A 114 12.20 -7.08 8.28
N ILE A 115 11.24 -6.89 7.37
CA ILE A 115 10.73 -5.57 6.95
C ILE A 115 9.34 -5.40 7.54
N VAL A 116 9.11 -4.38 8.35
CA VAL A 116 7.87 -4.27 9.11
C VAL A 116 7.05 -3.08 8.64
N ALA A 117 5.82 -3.34 8.22
CA ALA A 117 4.82 -2.32 7.94
C ALA A 117 4.02 -1.99 9.22
N LEU A 118 3.98 -0.72 9.64
CA LEU A 118 3.26 -0.31 10.85
C LEU A 118 1.75 -0.34 10.64
N TYR A 119 1.29 0.13 9.47
CA TYR A 119 -0.12 0.22 9.14
C TYR A 119 -0.40 -0.34 7.73
N HIS A 120 -1.33 -1.30 7.67
CA HIS A 120 -1.76 -1.92 6.42
C HIS A 120 -3.29 -2.07 6.42
N PHE A 121 -3.97 -0.92 6.32
CA PHE A 121 -5.43 -0.76 6.17
C PHE A 121 -6.30 -1.23 7.36
N ASP A 122 -5.70 -1.60 8.49
CA ASP A 122 -6.36 -2.28 9.60
C ASP A 122 -6.50 -1.40 10.85
N LEU A 123 -7.02 -0.19 10.65
CA LEU A 123 -7.15 0.81 11.72
C LEU A 123 -8.01 0.24 12.87
N PRO A 124 -7.66 0.47 14.14
CA PRO A 124 -8.54 0.16 15.27
C PRO A 124 -9.90 0.86 15.09
N GLN A 125 -11.01 0.13 15.26
CA GLN A 125 -12.36 0.70 15.11
C GLN A 125 -12.57 1.88 16.05
N ALA A 126 -12.00 1.84 17.26
CA ALA A 126 -12.07 2.93 18.23
C ALA A 126 -11.47 4.26 17.72
N LEU A 127 -10.53 4.24 16.78
CA LEU A 127 -10.00 5.45 16.12
C LEU A 127 -10.89 5.87 14.95
N GLU A 128 -11.44 4.93 14.18
CA GLU A 128 -12.39 5.24 13.10
C GLU A 128 -13.67 5.89 13.65
N ASP A 129 -14.16 5.42 14.80
CA ASP A 129 -15.31 6.00 15.52
C ASP A 129 -15.06 7.46 15.95
N ARG A 130 -13.79 7.87 16.04
CA ARG A 130 -13.35 9.25 16.33
C ARG A 130 -13.00 10.05 15.07
N GLY A 131 -13.36 9.52 13.89
CA GLY A 131 -13.20 10.16 12.59
C GLY A 131 -12.05 9.62 11.74
N GLY A 132 -11.33 8.58 12.20
CA GLY A 132 -10.36 7.87 11.38
C GLY A 132 -9.33 8.80 10.74
N TRP A 133 -8.96 8.53 9.50
CA TRP A 133 -8.00 9.38 8.78
C TRP A 133 -8.56 10.73 8.33
N LEU A 134 -9.85 11.01 8.53
CA LEU A 134 -10.42 12.34 8.32
C LEU A 134 -10.16 13.27 9.51
N ALA A 135 -9.93 12.70 10.70
CA ALA A 135 -9.63 13.46 11.91
C ALA A 135 -8.12 13.76 12.03
N GLU A 136 -7.77 15.04 12.26
CA GLU A 136 -6.38 15.45 12.46
C GLU A 136 -5.74 14.78 13.70
N ALA A 137 -6.54 14.45 14.71
CA ALA A 137 -6.10 13.75 15.92
C ALA A 137 -5.42 12.39 15.63
N THR A 138 -5.80 11.73 14.53
CA THR A 138 -5.22 10.44 14.12
C THR A 138 -3.74 10.54 13.74
N ILE A 139 -3.26 11.74 13.37
CA ILE A 139 -1.83 11.98 13.12
C ILE A 139 -1.02 11.73 14.39
N GLU A 140 -1.49 12.22 15.54
CA GLU A 140 -0.79 12.01 16.81
C GLU A 140 -0.94 10.57 17.29
N SER A 141 -2.13 9.98 17.17
CA SER A 141 -2.33 8.57 17.53
C SER A 141 -1.41 7.65 16.73
N PHE A 142 -1.20 7.92 15.44
CA PHE A 142 -0.27 7.15 14.62
C PHE A 142 1.18 7.36 15.03
N ASP A 143 1.59 8.58 15.37
CA ASP A 143 2.95 8.83 15.88
C ASP A 143 3.22 8.13 17.22
N GLU A 144 2.27 8.16 18.16
CA GLU A 144 2.34 7.43 19.43
C GLU A 144 2.49 5.92 19.20
N TYR A 145 1.67 5.35 18.31
CA TYR A 145 1.76 3.96 17.90
C TYR A 145 3.10 3.62 17.24
N ALA A 146 3.59 4.48 16.34
CA ALA A 146 4.87 4.30 15.68
C ALA A 146 6.03 4.32 16.68
N ARG A 147 6.04 5.29 17.60
CA ARG A 147 7.03 5.37 18.70
C ARG A 147 6.99 4.12 19.59
N PHE A 148 5.80 3.63 19.92
CA PHE A 148 5.64 2.37 20.63
C PHE A 148 6.27 1.19 19.86
N CYS A 149 6.00 1.06 18.56
CA CYS A 149 6.57 0.00 17.73
C CYS A 149 8.10 0.09 17.60
N PHE A 150 8.63 1.29 17.36
CA PHE A 150 10.06 1.53 17.28
C PHE A 150 10.76 1.20 18.60
N SER A 151 10.17 1.60 19.73
CA SER A 151 10.69 1.28 21.06
C SER A 151 10.66 -0.22 21.35
N THR A 152 9.63 -0.92 20.89
CA THR A 152 9.39 -2.32 21.27
C THR A 152 10.19 -3.30 20.40
N PHE A 153 10.34 -3.00 19.11
CA PHE A 153 10.90 -3.95 18.13
C PHE A 153 12.14 -3.42 17.39
N GLY A 154 12.42 -2.13 17.47
CA GLY A 154 13.49 -1.48 16.68
C GLY A 154 14.91 -1.80 17.13
N ASP A 155 15.08 -2.49 18.25
CA ASP A 155 16.36 -3.10 18.63
C ASP A 155 16.81 -4.14 17.59
N ARG A 156 15.85 -4.86 16.99
CA ARG A 156 16.04 -5.93 16.00
C ARG A 156 15.59 -5.54 14.59
N VAL A 157 14.46 -4.84 14.45
CA VAL A 157 13.91 -4.43 13.16
C VAL A 157 14.61 -3.16 12.66
N LYS A 158 15.14 -3.22 11.44
CA LYS A 158 15.94 -2.12 10.84
C LYS A 158 15.34 -1.52 9.59
N GLN A 159 14.23 -2.07 9.08
CA GLN A 159 13.56 -1.60 7.87
C GLN A 159 12.08 -1.47 8.15
N TRP A 160 11.59 -0.23 8.08
CA TRP A 160 10.23 0.13 8.43
C TRP A 160 9.49 0.74 7.24
N ILE A 161 8.25 0.29 7.07
CA ILE A 161 7.25 0.92 6.22
C ILE A 161 6.20 1.50 7.17
N THR A 162 6.00 2.81 7.15
CA THR A 162 5.00 3.46 8.00
C THR A 162 3.59 3.10 7.54
N ILE A 163 3.25 3.42 6.29
CA ILE A 163 1.91 3.32 5.74
C ILE A 163 1.98 2.56 4.42
N ASN A 164 1.14 1.53 4.27
CA ASN A 164 0.96 0.81 3.02
C ASN A 164 0.04 1.59 2.07
N GLU A 165 0.42 1.71 0.81
CA GLU A 165 -0.38 2.21 -0.34
C GLU A 165 -1.41 3.31 -0.01
N PRO A 166 -0.99 4.44 0.58
CA PRO A 166 -1.93 5.42 1.13
C PRO A 166 -2.89 5.98 0.08
N LYS A 167 -2.46 6.17 -1.18
CA LYS A 167 -3.35 6.60 -2.26
C LYS A 167 -4.47 5.59 -2.52
N MET A 168 -4.13 4.30 -2.61
CA MET A 168 -5.10 3.25 -2.90
C MET A 168 -6.08 3.09 -1.75
N PHE A 169 -5.57 3.09 -0.52
CA PHE A 169 -6.40 3.08 0.67
C PHE A 169 -7.41 4.23 0.68
N VAL A 170 -6.96 5.48 0.45
CA VAL A 170 -7.86 6.64 0.43
C VAL A 170 -8.93 6.50 -0.64
N LEU A 171 -8.54 6.08 -1.85
CA LEU A 171 -9.48 5.89 -2.95
C LEU A 171 -10.55 4.85 -2.59
N MET A 172 -10.19 3.74 -1.94
CA MET A 172 -11.16 2.71 -1.59
C MET A 172 -11.98 3.06 -0.35
N ALA A 173 -11.38 3.64 0.69
CA ALA A 173 -12.00 3.85 1.99
C ALA A 173 -12.82 5.15 2.08
N TYR A 174 -12.25 6.26 1.57
CA TYR A 174 -12.78 7.61 1.79
C TYR A 174 -13.24 8.32 0.51
N GLU A 175 -13.10 7.68 -0.65
CA GLU A 175 -13.60 8.21 -1.91
C GLU A 175 -14.75 7.34 -2.43
N VAL A 176 -14.48 6.06 -2.74
CA VAL A 176 -15.45 5.12 -3.31
C VAL A 176 -16.27 4.38 -2.22
N GLY A 177 -15.68 4.13 -1.05
CA GLY A 177 -16.36 3.42 0.05
C GLY A 177 -16.47 1.90 -0.17
N THR A 178 -15.56 1.30 -0.94
CA THR A 178 -15.44 -0.16 -1.09
C THR A 178 -14.64 -0.79 0.05
N PHE A 179 -13.75 -0.02 0.69
CA PHE A 179 -13.06 -0.42 1.91
C PHE A 179 -13.71 0.21 3.14
N PRO A 180 -13.50 -0.37 4.34
CA PRO A 180 -13.89 0.27 5.59
C PRO A 180 -13.36 1.71 5.67
N PRO A 181 -14.16 2.66 6.19
CA PRO A 181 -15.44 2.48 6.86
C PRO A 181 -16.65 2.22 5.92
N GLY A 182 -16.45 2.21 4.61
CA GLY A 182 -17.49 1.85 3.64
C GLY A 182 -18.44 2.99 3.28
N VAL A 183 -17.99 4.24 3.47
CA VAL A 183 -18.81 5.44 3.25
C VAL A 183 -18.21 6.27 2.11
N PRO A 184 -18.91 6.40 0.97
CA PRO A 184 -18.41 7.17 -0.17
C PRO A 184 -18.45 8.68 0.10
N HIS A 185 -17.35 9.37 -0.22
CA HIS A 185 -17.24 10.84 -0.13
C HIS A 185 -16.48 11.43 -1.33
N PRO A 186 -17.03 11.29 -2.55
CA PRO A 186 -16.30 11.59 -3.78
C PRO A 186 -15.82 13.05 -3.84
N GLY A 187 -14.55 13.22 -4.17
CA GLY A 187 -13.89 14.49 -4.46
C GLY A 187 -13.66 15.38 -3.24
N THR A 188 -13.87 14.89 -2.01
CA THR A 188 -13.82 15.73 -0.80
C THR A 188 -12.97 15.10 0.30
N SER A 189 -13.54 14.18 1.08
CA SER A 189 -12.89 13.56 2.23
C SER A 189 -11.59 12.85 1.88
N GLY A 190 -11.49 12.31 0.65
CA GLY A 190 -10.26 11.69 0.18
C GLY A 190 -9.04 12.63 0.25
N TYR A 191 -9.18 13.91 -0.12
CA TYR A 191 -8.09 14.88 -0.02
C TYR A 191 -7.68 15.18 1.42
N GLN A 192 -8.64 15.18 2.34
CA GLN A 192 -8.36 15.34 3.77
C GLN A 192 -7.58 14.12 4.31
N ALA A 193 -7.99 12.91 3.93
CA ALA A 193 -7.30 11.68 4.32
C ALA A 193 -5.87 11.64 3.75
N VAL A 194 -5.65 11.99 2.48
CA VAL A 194 -4.30 12.13 1.89
C VAL A 194 -3.44 13.06 2.74
N HIS A 195 -3.97 14.23 3.07
CA HIS A 195 -3.23 15.25 3.80
C HIS A 195 -2.82 14.77 5.21
N ASN A 196 -3.74 14.10 5.92
CA ASN A 196 -3.47 13.53 7.23
C ASN A 196 -2.49 12.35 7.18
N LEU A 197 -2.59 11.47 6.18
CA LEU A 197 -1.66 10.34 6.01
C LEU A 197 -0.23 10.82 5.73
N ILE A 198 -0.04 11.85 4.91
CA ILE A 198 1.28 12.47 4.69
C ILE A 198 1.83 13.03 6.01
N LYS A 199 1.03 13.80 6.75
CA LYS A 199 1.44 14.37 8.05
C LYS A 199 1.77 13.29 9.09
N ALA A 200 1.01 12.19 9.11
CA ALA A 200 1.24 11.05 9.99
C ALA A 200 2.55 10.33 9.67
N HIS A 201 2.82 10.06 8.39
CA HIS A 201 4.10 9.52 7.94
C HIS A 201 5.28 10.41 8.37
N VAL A 202 5.18 11.72 8.10
CA VAL A 202 6.20 12.71 8.42
C VAL A 202 6.50 12.75 9.92
N ARG A 203 5.45 12.75 10.76
CA ARG A 203 5.59 12.72 12.22
C ARG A 203 6.33 11.45 12.67
N ALA A 204 5.88 10.28 12.23
CA ALA A 204 6.52 9.01 12.56
C ALA A 204 7.99 8.94 12.11
N TRP A 205 8.32 9.42 10.91
CA TRP A 205 9.70 9.49 10.43
C TRP A 205 10.56 10.41 11.30
N ARG A 206 10.07 11.61 11.63
CA ARG A 206 10.80 12.59 12.46
C ARG A 206 10.99 12.06 13.89
N SER A 207 10.00 11.34 14.43
CA SER A 207 10.13 10.62 15.71
C SER A 207 11.19 9.53 15.63
N TYR A 208 11.23 8.74 14.55
CA TYR A 208 12.30 7.77 14.35
C TYR A 208 13.69 8.42 14.30
N ASP A 209 13.83 9.46 13.47
CA ASP A 209 15.09 10.17 13.24
C ASP A 209 15.66 10.78 14.53
N SER A 210 14.81 11.45 15.31
CA SER A 210 15.23 12.17 16.51
C SER A 210 15.43 11.27 17.73
N LEU A 211 14.61 10.23 17.90
CA LEU A 211 14.58 9.43 19.14
C LEU A 211 15.27 8.08 19.02
N PHE A 212 15.26 7.45 17.84
CA PHE A 212 15.62 6.04 17.71
C PHE A 212 16.79 5.78 16.76
N ARG A 213 16.92 6.57 15.68
CA ARG A 213 17.87 6.29 14.58
C ARG A 213 19.33 6.19 15.06
N LYS A 214 19.74 7.03 16.00
CA LYS A 214 21.13 7.05 16.53
C LYS A 214 21.54 5.69 17.11
N GLU A 215 20.64 5.04 17.86
CA GLU A 215 20.91 3.77 18.53
C GLU A 215 20.55 2.58 17.63
N GLN A 216 19.38 2.63 17.00
CA GLN A 216 18.83 1.52 16.25
C GLN A 216 19.43 1.39 14.85
N LYS A 217 19.85 2.50 14.23
CA LYS A 217 20.48 2.57 12.89
C LYS A 217 19.66 1.91 11.77
N GLY A 218 18.33 1.95 11.88
CA GLY A 218 17.43 1.49 10.84
C GLY A 218 17.02 2.60 9.87
N MET A 219 16.08 2.25 9.00
CA MET A 219 15.56 3.03 7.89
C MET A 219 14.03 3.01 7.90
N VAL A 220 13.40 4.11 7.49
CA VAL A 220 11.96 4.32 7.48
C VAL A 220 11.54 4.90 6.14
N SER A 221 10.47 4.34 5.57
CA SER A 221 9.79 4.90 4.40
C SER A 221 8.27 4.65 4.48
N LEU A 222 7.55 4.89 3.39
CA LEU A 222 6.18 4.46 3.13
C LEU A 222 6.14 3.73 1.79
N ALA A 223 5.23 2.76 1.64
CA ALA A 223 5.10 1.99 0.42
C ALA A 223 4.03 2.59 -0.49
N LEU A 224 4.39 2.87 -1.75
CA LEU A 224 3.51 3.50 -2.72
C LEU A 224 3.17 2.51 -3.83
N PHE A 225 1.88 2.24 -3.99
CA PHE A 225 1.37 1.58 -5.18
C PHE A 225 1.51 2.48 -6.39
N ALA A 226 2.05 1.94 -7.47
CA ALA A 226 2.05 2.59 -8.77
C ALA A 226 1.95 1.55 -9.89
N GLY A 227 0.91 1.69 -10.71
CA GLY A 227 0.91 1.14 -12.06
C GLY A 227 1.63 2.07 -13.03
N TRP A 228 2.35 1.51 -14.00
CA TRP A 228 2.89 2.33 -15.11
C TRP A 228 1.76 2.73 -16.06
N VAL A 229 1.91 3.88 -16.70
CA VAL A 229 0.93 4.38 -17.67
C VAL A 229 1.60 4.84 -18.95
N GLU A 230 0.93 4.59 -20.07
CA GLU A 230 1.31 5.09 -21.39
C GLU A 230 0.14 5.87 -22.00
N PRO A 231 0.38 6.86 -22.87
CA PRO A 231 -0.68 7.48 -23.64
C PRO A 231 -1.36 6.46 -24.55
N ALA A 232 -2.69 6.52 -24.64
CA ALA A 232 -3.47 5.64 -25.50
C ALA A 232 -3.12 5.83 -26.99
N ASP A 233 -2.99 7.08 -27.44
CA ASP A 233 -2.32 7.41 -28.70
C ASP A 233 -0.97 8.10 -28.43
N PRO A 234 0.16 7.44 -28.72
CA PRO A 234 1.50 8.01 -28.55
C PRO A 234 1.76 9.27 -29.39
N ASN A 235 0.94 9.57 -30.39
CA ASN A 235 1.06 10.78 -31.22
C ASN A 235 0.15 11.93 -30.76
N SER A 236 -0.73 11.67 -29.79
CA SER A 236 -1.65 12.66 -29.24
C SER A 236 -1.02 13.38 -28.06
N VAL A 237 -0.76 14.69 -28.21
CA VAL A 237 -0.24 15.53 -27.12
C VAL A 237 -1.14 15.50 -25.90
N SER A 238 -2.48 15.47 -26.10
CA SER A 238 -3.42 15.44 -24.97
C SER A 238 -3.33 14.14 -24.18
N ASP A 239 -3.06 13.00 -24.84
CA ASP A 239 -2.92 11.71 -24.16
C ASP A 239 -1.56 11.61 -23.47
N GLN A 240 -0.50 12.20 -24.04
CA GLN A 240 0.80 12.31 -23.37
C GLN A 240 0.70 13.13 -22.08
N GLU A 241 0.10 14.32 -22.13
CA GLU A 241 -0.14 15.15 -20.94
C GLU A 241 -1.09 14.48 -19.94
N ALA A 242 -2.05 13.67 -20.43
CA ALA A 242 -2.93 12.87 -19.58
C ALA A 242 -2.18 11.75 -18.85
N ALA A 243 -1.25 11.07 -19.51
CA ALA A 243 -0.41 10.06 -18.88
C ALA A 243 0.48 10.66 -17.78
N GLU A 244 1.11 11.81 -18.02
CA GLU A 244 1.88 12.54 -17.01
C GLU A 244 1.01 12.95 -15.81
N ARG A 245 -0.19 13.48 -16.08
CA ARG A 245 -1.15 13.86 -15.05
C ARG A 245 -1.67 12.64 -14.27
N ALA A 246 -1.83 11.49 -14.92
CA ALA A 246 -2.21 10.25 -14.26
C ALA A 246 -1.14 9.80 -13.25
N LEU A 247 0.14 9.84 -13.62
CA LEU A 247 1.24 9.59 -12.67
C LEU A 247 1.23 10.60 -11.52
N ALA A 248 0.98 11.88 -11.81
CA ALA A 248 0.96 12.93 -10.80
C ALA A 248 -0.16 12.73 -9.76
N PHE A 249 -1.37 12.35 -10.19
CA PHE A 249 -2.50 12.05 -9.30
C PHE A 249 -2.39 10.67 -8.63
N HIS A 250 -1.55 9.78 -9.15
CA HIS A 250 -1.43 8.41 -8.66
C HIS A 250 -0.25 8.20 -7.71
N LEU A 251 0.96 8.48 -8.17
CA LEU A 251 2.23 8.26 -7.47
C LEU A 251 2.74 9.55 -6.82
N ASP A 252 2.91 10.61 -7.63
CA ASP A 252 3.56 11.83 -7.16
C ASP A 252 2.74 12.59 -6.14
N PHE A 253 1.45 12.25 -6.03
CA PHE A 253 0.57 12.87 -5.06
C PHE A 253 1.06 12.65 -3.61
N PHE A 254 1.74 11.53 -3.37
CA PHE A 254 2.49 11.25 -2.14
C PHE A 254 4.01 11.37 -2.34
N ALA A 255 4.54 10.91 -3.48
CA ALA A 255 5.99 10.87 -3.68
C ALA A 255 6.61 12.27 -3.76
N LYS A 256 6.00 13.24 -4.45
CA LYS A 256 6.61 14.57 -4.60
C LYS A 256 6.74 15.33 -3.26
N PRO A 257 5.70 15.41 -2.40
CA PRO A 257 5.86 16.02 -1.08
C PRO A 257 7.02 15.41 -0.30
N ILE A 258 7.09 14.08 -0.23
CA ILE A 258 8.03 13.38 0.66
C ILE A 258 9.46 13.39 0.10
N PHE A 259 9.63 13.05 -1.17
CA PHE A 259 10.94 12.78 -1.79
C PHE A 259 11.56 14.00 -2.49
N VAL A 260 10.79 15.03 -2.82
CA VAL A 260 11.25 16.13 -3.69
C VAL A 260 11.31 17.47 -2.97
N ASP A 261 10.17 18.06 -2.61
CA ASP A 261 10.14 19.47 -2.19
C ASP A 261 9.16 19.83 -1.06
N GLY A 262 8.40 18.87 -0.53
CA GLY A 262 7.47 19.12 0.58
C GLY A 262 6.07 19.56 0.16
N ASP A 263 5.77 19.73 -1.14
CA ASP A 263 4.46 20.18 -1.61
C ASP A 263 3.88 19.26 -2.70
N TYR A 264 2.57 19.32 -2.86
CA TYR A 264 1.86 18.55 -3.89
C TYR A 264 2.28 18.94 -5.32
N PRO A 265 2.12 18.04 -6.31
CA PRO A 265 2.38 18.37 -7.72
C PRO A 265 1.56 19.55 -8.21
N GLU A 266 2.18 20.45 -8.97
CA GLU A 266 1.50 21.68 -9.45
C GLU A 266 0.29 21.37 -10.34
N VAL A 267 0.38 20.31 -11.16
CA VAL A 267 -0.75 19.85 -11.98
C VAL A 267 -1.93 19.39 -11.11
N VAL A 268 -1.68 18.71 -9.98
CA VAL A 268 -2.73 18.31 -9.04
C VAL A 268 -3.36 19.53 -8.39
N LYS A 269 -2.52 20.49 -7.93
CA LYS A 269 -3.00 21.71 -7.27
C LYS A 269 -3.90 22.55 -8.20
N SER A 270 -3.45 22.76 -9.44
CA SER A 270 -4.17 23.57 -10.43
C SER A 270 -5.44 22.90 -10.93
N GLN A 271 -5.41 21.59 -11.21
CA GLN A 271 -6.60 20.86 -11.66
C GLN A 271 -7.71 20.83 -10.61
N VAL A 272 -7.37 20.47 -9.37
CA VAL A 272 -8.35 20.44 -8.27
C VAL A 272 -8.89 21.84 -7.97
N ALA A 273 -8.06 22.89 -8.09
CA ALA A 273 -8.52 24.27 -7.94
C ALA A 273 -9.51 24.67 -9.04
N SER A 274 -9.20 24.35 -10.30
CA SER A 274 -10.09 24.61 -11.43
C SER A 274 -11.44 23.89 -11.26
N MET A 275 -11.41 22.61 -10.89
CA MET A 275 -12.63 21.83 -10.67
C MET A 275 -13.43 22.33 -9.47
N SER A 276 -12.77 22.64 -8.34
CA SER A 276 -13.44 23.22 -7.17
C SER A 276 -14.18 24.51 -7.53
N GLN A 277 -13.57 25.38 -8.34
CA GLN A 277 -14.19 26.62 -8.81
C GLN A 277 -15.37 26.33 -9.76
N LYS A 278 -15.20 25.43 -10.74
CA LYS A 278 -16.28 25.02 -11.66
C LYS A 278 -17.49 24.45 -10.90
N GLN A 279 -17.24 23.73 -9.81
CA GLN A 279 -18.27 23.12 -8.95
C GLN A 279 -18.86 24.09 -7.91
N GLY A 280 -18.39 25.35 -7.86
CA GLY A 280 -18.93 26.37 -6.98
C GLY A 280 -18.47 26.28 -5.52
N TYR A 281 -17.37 25.57 -5.22
CA TYR A 281 -16.83 25.55 -3.86
C TYR A 281 -16.20 26.90 -3.50
N PRO A 282 -16.49 27.45 -2.30
CA PRO A 282 -15.93 28.74 -1.87
C PRO A 282 -14.44 28.63 -1.50
N SER A 283 -13.94 27.42 -1.30
CA SER A 283 -12.55 27.10 -0.96
C SER A 283 -12.09 25.86 -1.74
N LEU A 284 -10.78 25.63 -1.77
CA LEU A 284 -10.23 24.43 -2.39
C LEU A 284 -10.67 23.18 -1.63
N ARG A 285 -11.12 22.15 -2.35
CA ARG A 285 -11.41 20.82 -1.77
C ARG A 285 -10.18 20.13 -1.20
N ARG A 286 -8.98 20.47 -1.72
CA ARG A 286 -7.69 19.95 -1.24
C ARG A 286 -7.05 20.90 -0.20
N PRO A 287 -6.70 20.40 1.00
CA PRO A 287 -5.96 21.20 1.97
C PRO A 287 -4.56 21.58 1.49
N GLN A 288 -4.07 22.73 1.94
CA GLN A 288 -2.74 23.25 1.58
C GLN A 288 -1.74 23.04 2.70
N PHE A 289 -0.49 22.70 2.35
CA PHE A 289 0.60 22.75 3.32
C PHE A 289 1.08 24.19 3.49
N THR A 290 1.29 24.59 4.73
CA THR A 290 2.02 25.81 5.08
C THR A 290 3.50 25.68 4.69
N GLU A 291 4.21 26.79 4.57
CA GLU A 291 5.65 26.76 4.26
C GLU A 291 6.49 26.04 5.34
N GLU A 292 6.02 26.03 6.59
CA GLU A 292 6.63 25.26 7.67
C GLU A 292 6.39 23.76 7.49
N GLU A 293 5.16 23.35 7.18
CA GLU A 293 4.85 21.95 6.88
C GLU A 293 5.65 21.46 5.68
N LYS A 294 5.75 22.22 4.58
CA LYS A 294 6.57 21.84 3.41
C LYS A 294 8.02 21.53 3.79
N ARG A 295 8.64 22.39 4.61
CA ARG A 295 10.01 22.16 5.10
C ARG A 295 10.12 20.93 5.99
N MET A 296 9.09 20.64 6.80
CA MET A 296 9.06 19.46 7.67
C MET A 296 8.81 18.16 6.91
N ILE A 297 8.03 18.20 5.82
CA ILE A 297 7.68 17.05 4.99
C ILE A 297 8.87 16.61 4.13
N LYS A 298 9.57 17.57 3.51
CA LYS A 298 10.66 17.26 2.58
C LYS A 298 11.74 16.38 3.22
N GLY A 299 12.11 15.30 2.53
CA GLY A 299 13.19 14.40 2.93
C GLY A 299 12.84 13.57 4.17
N THR A 300 11.60 13.08 4.25
CA THR A 300 11.14 12.17 5.30
C THR A 300 11.13 10.71 4.83
N ASP A 301 12.14 10.35 4.06
CA ASP A 301 12.33 9.06 3.42
C ASP A 301 13.79 8.61 3.55
N ASP A 302 14.02 7.31 3.76
CA ASP A 302 15.36 6.72 3.69
C ASP A 302 15.57 5.87 2.43
N PHE A 303 14.48 5.47 1.77
CA PHE A 303 14.46 4.69 0.53
C PHE A 303 13.08 4.81 -0.12
N PHE A 304 12.96 4.46 -1.41
CA PHE A 304 11.69 4.41 -2.12
C PHE A 304 11.13 2.98 -2.08
N ALA A 305 9.96 2.79 -1.46
CA ALA A 305 9.24 1.53 -1.48
C ALA A 305 8.09 1.61 -2.50
N VAL A 306 8.16 0.76 -3.53
CA VAL A 306 7.17 0.74 -4.62
C VAL A 306 6.46 -0.61 -4.69
N GLN A 307 5.16 -0.57 -4.98
CA GLN A 307 4.33 -1.75 -5.18
C GLN A 307 3.79 -1.70 -6.61
N TYR A 308 4.16 -2.69 -7.41
CA TYR A 308 3.85 -2.72 -8.84
C TYR A 308 3.21 -4.06 -9.21
N TYR A 309 2.11 -3.99 -9.95
CA TYR A 309 1.40 -5.18 -10.43
C TYR A 309 1.14 -5.15 -11.93
N SER A 310 0.81 -3.99 -12.48
CA SER A 310 0.23 -3.85 -13.83
C SER A 310 0.46 -2.45 -14.40
N SER A 311 0.19 -2.28 -15.70
CA SER A 311 0.15 -0.98 -16.38
C SER A 311 -1.22 -0.67 -16.99
N ARG A 312 -1.44 0.57 -17.43
CA ARG A 312 -2.65 1.02 -18.15
C ARG A 312 -2.30 1.95 -19.33
N LEU A 313 -3.18 1.99 -20.32
CA LEU A 313 -3.24 3.09 -21.28
C LEU A 313 -4.10 4.21 -20.70
N VAL A 314 -3.73 5.46 -21.00
CA VAL A 314 -4.40 6.66 -20.50
C VAL A 314 -4.81 7.52 -21.68
N LYS A 315 -6.07 7.94 -21.68
CA LYS A 315 -6.62 8.89 -22.63
C LYS A 315 -7.10 10.13 -21.89
N HIS A 316 -6.95 11.31 -22.50
CA HIS A 316 -7.60 12.49 -21.96
C HIS A 316 -9.13 12.36 -22.05
N GLN A 317 -9.81 12.62 -20.94
CA GLN A 317 -11.26 12.67 -20.87
C GLN A 317 -11.68 13.90 -20.06
N GLU A 318 -12.15 14.93 -20.76
CA GLU A 318 -12.60 16.17 -20.14
C GLU A 318 -13.82 15.94 -19.23
N ASN A 319 -13.80 16.54 -18.04
CA ASN A 319 -14.91 16.47 -17.08
C ASN A 319 -15.96 17.55 -17.39
N HIS A 320 -16.62 17.44 -18.54
CA HIS A 320 -17.60 18.44 -19.02
C HIS A 320 -18.76 18.69 -18.05
N LYS A 321 -19.15 17.65 -17.30
CA LYS A 321 -20.27 17.71 -16.35
C LYS A 321 -19.88 18.28 -14.99
N GLY A 322 -18.58 18.49 -14.74
CA GLY A 322 -18.08 18.91 -13.43
C GLY A 322 -18.33 17.87 -12.34
N GLU A 323 -18.32 16.59 -12.68
CA GLU A 323 -18.53 15.50 -11.73
C GLU A 323 -17.48 15.55 -10.61
N LEU A 324 -17.90 15.26 -9.38
CA LEU A 324 -17.02 15.23 -8.22
C LEU A 324 -16.29 13.90 -8.16
N GLY A 325 -14.98 13.96 -7.99
CA GLY A 325 -14.16 12.80 -7.65
C GLY A 325 -12.68 13.04 -7.92
N ILE A 326 -11.80 12.34 -7.20
CA ILE A 326 -10.34 12.42 -7.41
C ILE A 326 -9.97 11.96 -8.82
N LEU A 327 -10.64 10.94 -9.34
CA LEU A 327 -10.43 10.44 -10.70
C LEU A 327 -10.95 11.44 -11.75
N GLN A 328 -12.12 12.03 -11.50
CA GLN A 328 -12.71 13.05 -12.37
C GLN A 328 -11.90 14.35 -12.39
N ASP A 329 -11.30 14.73 -11.26
CA ASP A 329 -10.39 15.88 -11.16
C ASP A 329 -9.13 15.69 -12.02
N ALA A 330 -8.73 14.44 -12.25
CA ALA A 330 -7.61 14.12 -13.12
C ALA A 330 -7.99 14.17 -14.62
N GLU A 331 -9.26 14.27 -15.01
CA GLU A 331 -9.67 14.33 -16.44
C GLU A 331 -8.98 13.28 -17.34
N ILE A 332 -8.96 12.04 -16.85
CA ILE A 332 -8.36 10.89 -17.51
C ILE A 332 -9.33 9.73 -17.56
N GLU A 333 -9.21 8.94 -18.62
CA GLU A 333 -9.78 7.61 -18.71
C GLU A 333 -8.63 6.60 -18.77
N THR A 334 -8.69 5.55 -17.94
CA THR A 334 -7.66 4.50 -17.92
C THR A 334 -8.24 3.17 -18.37
N PHE A 335 -7.59 2.50 -19.31
CA PHE A 335 -8.02 1.19 -19.81
C PHE A 335 -6.81 0.32 -20.16
N PRO A 336 -6.94 -1.01 -20.19
CA PRO A 336 -5.87 -1.89 -20.64
C PRO A 336 -5.72 -1.88 -22.17
N ASP A 337 -4.57 -2.29 -22.68
CA ASP A 337 -4.49 -2.75 -24.07
C ASP A 337 -5.26 -4.08 -24.21
N PRO A 338 -6.16 -4.23 -25.21
CA PRO A 338 -6.94 -5.45 -25.40
C PRO A 338 -6.11 -6.73 -25.62
N SER A 339 -4.83 -6.60 -25.99
CA SER A 339 -3.91 -7.72 -26.20
C SER A 339 -3.27 -8.24 -24.91
N TRP A 340 -3.36 -7.50 -23.80
CA TRP A 340 -2.73 -7.90 -22.55
C TRP A 340 -3.54 -8.99 -21.85
N ILE A 341 -2.84 -10.07 -21.46
CA ILE A 341 -3.41 -11.12 -20.63
C ILE A 341 -3.65 -10.57 -19.24
N SER A 342 -4.80 -10.87 -18.63
CA SER A 342 -5.10 -10.47 -17.26
C SER A 342 -5.85 -11.54 -16.48
N LEU A 343 -5.78 -11.39 -15.16
CA LEU A 343 -6.80 -11.88 -14.26
C LEU A 343 -7.27 -10.68 -13.43
N ASP A 344 -8.58 -10.44 -13.43
CA ASP A 344 -9.22 -9.26 -12.86
C ASP A 344 -8.54 -7.95 -13.31
N TRP A 345 -8.05 -7.15 -12.37
CA TRP A 345 -7.39 -5.87 -12.63
C TRP A 345 -5.88 -6.02 -12.90
N VAL A 346 -5.28 -7.21 -12.74
CA VAL A 346 -3.84 -7.42 -12.93
C VAL A 346 -3.57 -7.84 -14.37
N TYR A 347 -3.13 -6.89 -15.20
CA TYR A 347 -2.70 -7.14 -16.57
C TYR A 347 -1.19 -7.42 -16.61
N VAL A 348 -0.79 -8.45 -17.35
CA VAL A 348 0.59 -8.88 -17.50
C VAL A 348 1.34 -7.90 -18.40
N VAL A 349 1.98 -6.90 -17.78
CA VAL A 349 2.77 -5.87 -18.50
C VAL A 349 4.19 -5.74 -17.92
N PRO A 350 5.05 -6.77 -18.00
CA PRO A 350 6.31 -6.81 -17.26
C PRO A 350 7.25 -5.63 -17.52
N TRP A 351 7.27 -5.09 -18.74
CA TRP A 351 8.12 -3.95 -19.09
C TRP A 351 7.72 -2.66 -18.35
N GLY A 352 6.48 -2.57 -17.86
CA GLY A 352 5.99 -1.42 -17.10
C GLY A 352 6.75 -1.21 -15.79
N ILE A 353 7.21 -2.27 -15.12
CA ILE A 353 8.03 -2.10 -13.91
C ILE A 353 9.36 -1.42 -14.22
N ARG A 354 9.95 -1.69 -15.39
CA ARG A 354 11.22 -1.08 -15.80
C ARG A 354 11.04 0.42 -16.06
N GLU A 355 9.97 0.78 -16.77
CA GLU A 355 9.67 2.18 -17.06
C GLU A 355 9.31 2.94 -15.78
N LEU A 356 8.53 2.34 -14.87
CA LEU A 356 8.22 2.92 -13.56
C LEU A 356 9.48 3.15 -12.72
N LEU A 357 10.37 2.15 -12.64
CA LEU A 357 11.60 2.31 -11.88
C LEU A 357 12.49 3.40 -12.50
N LYS A 358 12.60 3.46 -13.84
CA LYS A 358 13.28 4.53 -14.56
C LYS A 358 12.70 5.90 -14.21
N TYR A 359 11.38 6.01 -14.20
CA TYR A 359 10.68 7.23 -13.81
C TYR A 359 11.06 7.65 -12.38
N ILE A 360 10.92 6.76 -11.39
CA ILE A 360 11.28 7.03 -9.99
C ILE A 360 12.74 7.48 -9.87
N LYS A 361 13.64 6.83 -10.59
CA LYS A 361 15.06 7.22 -10.61
C LYS A 361 15.24 8.66 -11.11
N ASP A 362 14.58 9.00 -12.21
CA ASP A 362 14.75 10.28 -12.88
C ASP A 362 14.02 11.42 -12.12
N THR A 363 12.93 11.14 -11.40
CA THR A 363 12.10 12.14 -10.69
C THR A 363 12.39 12.27 -9.20
N CYS A 364 12.87 11.22 -8.53
CA CYS A 364 13.11 11.20 -7.08
C CYS A 364 14.60 11.19 -6.72
N ASN A 365 15.46 11.77 -7.58
CA ASN A 365 16.91 11.91 -7.35
C ASN A 365 17.63 10.56 -7.14
N ASN A 366 17.27 9.55 -7.94
CA ASN A 366 17.88 8.21 -7.94
C ASN A 366 18.00 7.59 -6.53
N PRO A 367 16.87 7.37 -5.84
CA PRO A 367 16.88 6.84 -4.48
C PRO A 367 17.25 5.35 -4.49
N VAL A 368 17.52 4.79 -3.31
CA VAL A 368 17.51 3.33 -3.12
C VAL A 368 16.09 2.84 -3.30
N ILE A 369 15.87 1.80 -4.11
CA ILE A 369 14.51 1.28 -4.40
C ILE A 369 14.34 -0.14 -3.87
N TYR A 370 13.21 -0.36 -3.19
CA TYR A 370 12.66 -1.66 -2.81
C TYR A 370 11.32 -1.85 -3.52
N ILE A 371 11.16 -2.96 -4.26
CA ILE A 371 9.84 -3.37 -4.74
C ILE A 371 9.19 -4.16 -3.62
N THR A 372 8.38 -3.52 -2.80
CA THR A 372 7.81 -4.13 -1.59
C THR A 372 6.63 -5.06 -1.87
N GLU A 373 6.03 -4.96 -3.06
CA GLU A 373 5.06 -5.93 -3.56
C GLU A 373 5.09 -6.04 -5.10
N ASN A 374 4.95 -7.28 -5.58
CA ASN A 374 4.70 -7.63 -6.97
C ASN A 374 4.13 -9.05 -7.02
N GLY A 375 3.04 -9.27 -7.74
CA GLY A 375 2.40 -10.57 -7.80
C GLY A 375 1.45 -10.73 -8.97
N PHE A 376 0.96 -11.94 -9.18
CA PHE A 376 -0.08 -12.25 -10.15
C PHE A 376 -1.07 -13.24 -9.53
N PRO A 377 -2.38 -12.92 -9.51
CA PRO A 377 -3.39 -13.77 -8.89
C PRO A 377 -3.69 -15.02 -9.72
N GLN A 378 -4.45 -15.96 -9.15
CA GLN A 378 -4.96 -17.14 -9.85
C GLN A 378 -6.41 -17.39 -9.43
N GLY A 379 -7.29 -17.64 -10.40
CA GLY A 379 -8.69 -17.93 -10.11
C GLY A 379 -8.87 -19.20 -9.27
N ASP A 380 -9.90 -19.21 -8.42
CA ASP A 380 -10.25 -20.35 -7.56
C ASP A 380 -11.16 -21.34 -8.31
N PRO A 381 -10.85 -22.66 -8.35
CA PRO A 381 -9.70 -23.32 -7.75
C PRO A 381 -8.38 -23.09 -8.51
N ALA A 382 -7.33 -22.72 -7.77
CA ALA A 382 -6.01 -22.47 -8.34
C ALA A 382 -5.25 -23.79 -8.61
N PRO A 383 -4.66 -23.98 -9.80
CA PRO A 383 -3.83 -25.15 -10.08
C PRO A 383 -2.48 -25.04 -9.34
N LEU A 384 -2.00 -26.17 -8.78
CA LEU A 384 -0.67 -26.26 -8.17
C LEU A 384 0.46 -26.08 -9.19
N ASP A 385 0.27 -26.59 -10.41
CA ASP A 385 1.14 -26.28 -11.55
C ASP A 385 0.70 -24.96 -12.17
N ASP A 386 1.30 -23.87 -11.69
CA ASP A 386 0.97 -22.50 -12.00
C ASP A 386 1.91 -21.90 -13.06
N THR A 387 2.24 -22.68 -14.11
CA THR A 387 3.17 -22.28 -15.17
C THR A 387 2.90 -20.87 -15.75
N GLN A 388 1.63 -20.44 -15.86
CA GLN A 388 1.29 -19.09 -16.31
C GLN A 388 1.79 -17.99 -15.35
N ARG A 389 1.58 -18.17 -14.05
CA ARG A 389 2.07 -17.24 -13.01
C ARG A 389 3.60 -17.26 -12.95
N TRP A 390 4.22 -18.42 -13.10
CA TRP A 390 5.67 -18.52 -13.22
C TRP A 390 6.22 -17.73 -14.42
N VAL A 391 5.54 -17.76 -15.58
CA VAL A 391 5.93 -16.97 -16.77
C VAL A 391 5.84 -15.47 -16.47
N TYR A 392 4.80 -15.00 -15.77
CA TYR A 392 4.73 -13.61 -15.30
C TYR A 392 5.97 -13.23 -14.49
N PHE A 393 6.28 -13.99 -13.43
CA PHE A 393 7.44 -13.68 -12.58
C PHE A 393 8.75 -13.72 -13.35
N ARG A 394 8.94 -14.72 -14.22
CA ARG A 394 10.14 -14.84 -15.05
C ARG A 394 10.32 -13.60 -15.94
N GLN A 395 9.26 -13.12 -16.58
CA GLN A 395 9.33 -11.92 -17.43
C GLN A 395 9.59 -10.66 -16.60
N THR A 396 8.93 -10.51 -15.45
CA THR A 396 9.17 -9.40 -14.53
C THR A 396 10.63 -9.37 -14.06
N PHE A 397 11.21 -10.51 -13.67
CA PHE A 397 12.63 -10.58 -13.29
C PHE A 397 13.59 -10.25 -14.43
N GLN A 398 13.24 -10.57 -15.67
CA GLN A 398 14.03 -10.15 -16.84
C GLN A 398 14.04 -8.63 -17.00
N GLU A 399 12.90 -7.97 -16.75
CA GLU A 399 12.78 -6.51 -16.81
C GLU A 399 13.52 -5.82 -15.65
N LEU A 400 13.44 -6.37 -14.44
CA LEU A 400 14.27 -5.93 -13.31
C LEU A 400 15.77 -6.03 -13.61
N PHE A 401 16.20 -7.12 -14.23
CA PHE A 401 17.59 -7.29 -14.63
C PHE A 401 18.02 -6.28 -15.72
N LYS A 402 17.15 -6.00 -16.70
CA LYS A 402 17.43 -5.01 -17.77
C LYS A 402 17.59 -3.60 -17.24
N GLY A 403 16.91 -3.25 -16.15
CA GLY A 403 16.93 -1.90 -15.59
C GLY A 403 18.32 -1.37 -15.23
N HIS A 404 19.35 -2.20 -14.97
CA HIS A 404 20.66 -1.77 -14.45
C HIS A 404 20.56 -0.79 -13.26
N MET A 405 19.49 -0.90 -12.47
CA MET A 405 19.12 0.12 -11.48
C MET A 405 19.71 -0.18 -10.10
N VAL A 406 19.77 0.85 -9.25
CA VAL A 406 20.10 0.78 -7.83
C VAL A 406 18.94 0.14 -7.06
N LEU A 407 18.56 -1.07 -7.47
CA LEU A 407 17.56 -1.90 -6.81
C LEU A 407 18.24 -2.66 -5.68
N SER A 408 17.74 -2.52 -4.46
CA SER A 408 18.27 -3.25 -3.31
C SER A 408 17.53 -4.56 -3.03
N GLY A 409 16.30 -4.71 -3.50
CA GLY A 409 15.56 -5.96 -3.41
C GLY A 409 14.19 -5.94 -4.10
N ALA A 410 13.62 -7.12 -4.31
CA ALA A 410 12.27 -7.32 -4.81
C ALA A 410 11.52 -8.36 -3.97
N PHE A 411 10.28 -8.05 -3.67
CA PHE A 411 9.41 -8.82 -2.80
C PHE A 411 8.23 -9.32 -3.61
N LEU A 412 8.01 -10.63 -3.53
CA LEU A 412 6.84 -11.26 -4.12
C LEU A 412 5.66 -11.08 -3.18
N ASP A 413 4.58 -10.49 -3.68
CA ASP A 413 3.33 -10.56 -2.97
C ASP A 413 2.74 -11.95 -3.15
N LEU A 414 2.55 -12.61 -2.02
CA LEU A 414 1.90 -13.89 -1.97
C LEU A 414 0.42 -13.57 -1.81
N TRP A 415 -0.28 -13.39 -2.94
CA TRP A 415 -1.73 -13.57 -2.98
C TRP A 415 -1.99 -14.99 -2.48
N VAL A 416 -2.29 -15.14 -1.19
CA VAL A 416 -2.47 -16.47 -0.60
C VAL A 416 -3.82 -17.03 -1.05
N SER A 417 -3.90 -17.43 -2.32
CA SER A 417 -4.63 -18.63 -2.69
C SER A 417 -3.62 -19.79 -2.63
N SER A 418 -3.56 -20.45 -1.47
CA SER A 418 -2.98 -21.79 -1.28
C SER A 418 -1.46 -22.03 -1.38
N LEU A 419 -0.59 -21.07 -1.73
CA LEU A 419 0.85 -21.37 -1.90
C LEU A 419 1.59 -21.85 -0.63
N LEU A 420 1.01 -21.69 0.57
CA LEU A 420 1.63 -22.11 1.83
C LEU A 420 1.04 -23.39 2.44
N LYS A 421 -0.01 -23.99 1.85
CA LYS A 421 -0.61 -25.23 2.39
C LYS A 421 -1.11 -26.18 1.30
N ASP A 422 -0.51 -27.36 1.28
CA ASP A 422 -1.17 -28.57 0.80
C ASP A 422 -2.43 -28.81 1.63
N GLY A 423 -3.60 -28.64 0.99
CA GLY A 423 -4.89 -29.08 1.53
C GLY A 423 -5.73 -27.98 2.20
N LEU A 424 -6.84 -27.66 1.53
CA LEU A 424 -7.98 -26.80 1.91
C LEU A 424 -7.84 -25.31 1.55
N ALA A 425 -8.40 -25.00 0.38
CA ALA A 425 -8.73 -23.67 -0.12
C ALA A 425 -9.45 -22.80 0.93
N ARG A 426 -8.92 -21.59 1.13
CA ARG A 426 -9.40 -20.40 1.88
C ARG A 426 -8.26 -19.38 1.67
N THR A 427 -8.36 -18.28 0.91
CA THR A 427 -9.27 -17.13 1.03
C THR A 427 -9.15 -16.22 -0.20
N HIS A 428 -10.26 -15.62 -0.67
CA HIS A 428 -10.32 -14.56 -1.70
C HIS A 428 -10.17 -13.14 -1.13
N LEU A 429 -9.96 -12.99 0.19
CA LEU A 429 -9.85 -11.67 0.83
C LEU A 429 -8.65 -10.86 0.35
N SER A 430 -7.54 -11.51 -0.04
CA SER A 430 -6.40 -10.79 -0.62
C SER A 430 -6.79 -10.18 -1.97
N GLU A 431 -7.33 -10.98 -2.90
CA GLU A 431 -7.75 -10.51 -4.23
C GLU A 431 -8.76 -9.35 -4.17
N GLN A 432 -9.67 -9.33 -3.19
CA GLN A 432 -10.62 -8.21 -3.02
C GLN A 432 -10.02 -6.93 -2.43
N LEU A 433 -9.04 -7.06 -1.53
CA LEU A 433 -8.25 -5.92 -1.02
C LEU A 433 -7.35 -5.31 -2.10
N SER A 434 -7.38 -5.88 -3.28
CA SER A 434 -6.56 -5.46 -4.40
C SER A 434 -7.36 -4.97 -5.57
N GLU A 435 -8.69 -4.94 -5.53
CA GLU A 435 -9.55 -4.75 -6.70
C GLU A 435 -9.96 -3.26 -6.88
N PRO A 436 -9.18 -2.43 -7.61
CA PRO A 436 -9.38 -0.98 -7.60
C PRO A 436 -10.43 -0.43 -8.56
N TYR A 437 -10.92 -1.24 -9.50
CA TYR A 437 -11.70 -0.72 -10.61
C TYR A 437 -12.74 -1.74 -11.06
N GLN A 438 -13.92 -1.72 -10.44
CA GLN A 438 -15.15 -1.93 -11.20
C GLN A 438 -16.21 -0.89 -10.85
N ASN A 439 -16.45 -0.03 -11.84
CA ASN A 439 -17.58 0.88 -11.90
C ASN A 439 -18.85 0.03 -12.05
N LYS A 440 -19.65 -0.12 -10.99
CA LYS A 440 -20.96 -0.82 -11.01
C LYS A 440 -22.04 -0.01 -11.75
N SER A 441 -21.76 0.50 -12.94
CA SER A 441 -22.71 1.26 -13.76
C SER A 441 -22.94 0.71 -15.17
N ALA A 442 -22.44 -0.50 -15.49
CA ALA A 442 -22.64 -1.13 -16.81
C ALA A 442 -23.60 -2.34 -16.83
N PHE A 443 -24.47 -2.49 -15.83
CA PHE A 443 -25.61 -3.42 -15.90
C PHE A 443 -26.93 -2.64 -15.75
N ALA A 444 -27.32 -1.98 -16.83
CA ALA A 444 -28.70 -1.65 -17.18
C ALA A 444 -28.81 -1.63 -18.72
#